data_AF-A0AA96FGZ6-F1
#
_entry.id   AF-A0AA96FGZ6-F1
#
_cell.length_a   1.000
_cell.length_b   1.000
_cell.length_c   1.000
_cell.angle_alpha   90.00
_cell.angle_beta   90.00
_cell.angle_gamma   90.00
#
_symmetry.space_group_name_H-M   'P 1'
#
loop_
_entity.id
_entity.type
_entity.pdbx_description
1 polymer ?
#
loop_
_entity_poly.entity_id
_entity_poly.type
_entity_poly.pdbx_seq_one_letter_code
_entity_poly.pdbx_strand_id
1 'polypeptide(L)'
;MSDLLSKAPEPTATRVEGFLGDRELQWGKHKKIKVGKVFRNFHCKTCDDQRTFESGDELYCLGLDEHAVSIDATLRCTACQSSVATWFLVASKDDISGFAPEVRIERYTENLRDRAERIGKAPGQFADLVKRAQVAYDAELGAGATVYLRWILESITYQVAEIAGIPTTGKNNGRVPFRDLLERVNEERRIIPQRFSSNGYKLFGELSEIIHGNSTEEVALKKFKPCLQLVLGVVEEVNRDNVFAKAIDELGWGSDNIDEIAGDAS
;
A
#
# COMPACT_ATOMS: atom_id res chain seq x y z
N MET A 1 9.01 1.33 -25.91
CA MET A 1 8.47 2.33 -24.97
C MET A 1 7.25 1.82 -24.19
N SER A 2 6.24 1.24 -24.84
CA SER A 2 5.09 0.60 -24.16
C SER A 2 5.49 -0.31 -22.99
N ASP A 3 6.52 -1.14 -23.17
CA ASP A 3 7.01 -2.05 -22.13
C ASP A 3 7.48 -1.31 -20.87
N LEU A 4 8.29 -0.26 -21.03
CA LEU A 4 8.74 0.61 -19.92
C LEU A 4 7.53 1.18 -19.15
N LEU A 5 6.57 1.79 -19.87
CA LEU A 5 5.41 2.42 -19.25
C LEU A 5 4.46 1.40 -18.60
N SER A 6 4.34 0.20 -19.16
CA SER A 6 3.47 -0.86 -18.62
C SER A 6 4.01 -1.43 -17.31
N LYS A 7 5.33 -1.43 -17.13
CA LYS A 7 6.05 -1.90 -15.93
C LYS A 7 6.12 -0.88 -14.79
N ALA A 8 5.53 0.31 -14.94
CA ALA A 8 5.50 1.30 -13.86
C ALA A 8 4.95 0.73 -12.53
N PRO A 9 5.47 1.13 -11.36
CA PRO A 9 6.48 2.15 -11.13
C PRO A 9 7.91 1.56 -11.06
N GLU A 10 8.21 0.43 -11.72
CA GLU A 10 9.57 -0.13 -11.68
C GLU A 10 10.61 0.90 -12.16
N PRO A 11 11.60 1.26 -11.34
CA PRO A 11 12.54 2.35 -11.66
C PRO A 11 13.69 1.91 -12.60
N THR A 12 13.55 0.75 -13.25
CA THR A 12 14.63 0.14 -14.03
C THR A 12 14.94 0.95 -15.28
N ALA A 13 16.15 1.47 -15.36
CA ALA A 13 16.63 2.19 -16.54
C ALA A 13 16.70 1.25 -17.75
N THR A 14 16.19 1.70 -18.89
CA THR A 14 16.12 0.93 -20.13
C THR A 14 16.46 1.82 -21.32
N ARG A 15 17.25 1.32 -22.27
CA ARG A 15 17.50 2.03 -23.53
C ARG A 15 16.31 1.89 -24.47
N VAL A 16 15.83 3.01 -25.01
CA VAL A 16 14.70 3.02 -25.94
C VAL A 16 15.10 3.72 -27.22
N GLU A 17 15.26 2.96 -28.30
CA GLU A 17 15.50 3.50 -29.63
C GLU A 17 14.33 4.37 -30.10
N GLY A 18 14.65 5.54 -30.65
CA GLY A 18 13.69 6.50 -31.16
C GLY A 18 12.68 6.98 -30.12
N PHE A 19 13.07 7.12 -28.85
CA PHE A 19 12.16 7.46 -27.74
C PHE A 19 11.25 8.65 -28.08
N LEU A 20 11.81 9.80 -28.45
CA LEU A 20 11.01 10.92 -28.97
C LEU A 20 10.94 10.93 -30.51
N GLY A 21 11.64 10.04 -31.22
CA GLY A 21 11.82 10.09 -32.67
C GLY A 21 12.69 11.27 -33.11
N ASP A 22 12.65 11.61 -34.40
CA ASP A 22 13.70 12.44 -35.06
C ASP A 22 13.70 13.94 -34.73
N ARG A 23 12.79 14.41 -33.87
CA ARG A 23 12.67 15.85 -33.55
C ARG A 23 12.81 16.06 -32.06
N GLU A 24 13.74 16.93 -31.68
CA GLU A 24 13.90 17.40 -30.31
C GLU A 24 12.57 17.99 -29.78
N LEU A 25 12.28 17.72 -28.50
CA LEU A 25 11.12 18.26 -27.82
C LEU A 25 11.51 19.43 -26.92
N GLN A 26 11.17 20.63 -27.35
CA GLN A 26 11.48 21.84 -26.59
C GLN A 26 10.65 21.97 -25.31
N TRP A 27 11.20 22.70 -24.34
CA TRP A 27 10.54 23.06 -23.09
C TRP A 27 9.11 23.60 -23.29
N GLY A 28 8.17 23.02 -22.54
CA GLY A 28 6.75 23.43 -22.56
C GLY A 28 6.00 23.06 -23.84
N LYS A 29 6.63 22.39 -24.81
CA LYS A 29 5.97 21.91 -26.03
C LYS A 29 5.45 20.51 -25.85
N HIS A 30 4.33 20.24 -26.54
CA HIS A 30 3.72 18.93 -26.59
C HIS A 30 4.11 18.22 -27.89
N LYS A 31 4.31 16.91 -27.80
CA LYS A 31 4.54 16.05 -28.95
C LYS A 31 3.74 14.78 -28.83
N LYS A 32 3.22 14.33 -29.96
CA LYS A 32 2.60 13.01 -30.08
C LYS A 32 3.70 11.98 -30.27
N ILE A 33 3.64 10.90 -29.50
CA ILE A 33 4.60 9.79 -29.53
C ILE A 33 3.88 8.49 -29.86
N LYS A 34 4.50 7.69 -30.73
CA LYS A 34 4.03 6.34 -31.08
C LYS A 34 4.67 5.36 -30.12
N VAL A 35 3.93 5.03 -29.07
CA VAL A 35 4.44 4.19 -27.97
C VAL A 35 3.97 2.75 -28.06
N GLY A 36 2.95 2.48 -28.89
CA GLY A 36 2.15 1.27 -28.83
C GLY A 36 1.16 1.33 -27.67
N LYS A 37 0.58 0.20 -27.30
CA LYS A 37 -0.34 0.16 -26.16
C LYS A 37 0.40 0.00 -24.84
N VAL A 38 0.09 0.86 -23.88
CA VAL A 38 0.45 0.71 -22.48
C VAL A 38 -0.61 -0.15 -21.81
N PHE A 39 -0.20 -1.20 -21.10
CA PHE A 39 -1.10 -2.12 -20.42
C PHE A 39 -0.91 -2.05 -18.91
N ARG A 40 -2.03 -2.01 -18.18
CA ARG A 40 -2.05 -2.05 -16.71
C ARG A 40 -3.19 -2.93 -16.23
N ASN A 41 -2.96 -3.72 -15.20
CA ASN A 41 -4.01 -4.53 -14.59
C ASN A 41 -4.56 -3.83 -13.35
N PHE A 42 -5.88 -3.66 -13.29
CA PHE A 42 -6.61 -3.10 -12.16
C PHE A 42 -7.81 -3.97 -11.82
N HIS A 43 -8.29 -3.91 -10.57
CA HIS A 43 -9.65 -4.37 -10.25
C HIS A 43 -10.64 -3.37 -10.84
N CYS A 44 -11.39 -3.77 -11.86
CA CYS A 44 -12.41 -2.92 -12.47
C CYS A 44 -13.71 -3.02 -11.66
N LYS A 45 -14.21 -1.89 -11.15
CA LYS A 45 -15.44 -1.88 -10.34
C LYS A 45 -16.69 -2.20 -11.14
N THR A 46 -16.71 -1.84 -12.42
CA THR A 46 -17.84 -2.14 -13.32
C THR A 46 -17.91 -3.62 -13.68
N CYS A 47 -16.76 -4.28 -13.86
CA CYS A 47 -16.71 -5.73 -14.14
C CYS A 47 -16.71 -6.58 -12.86
N ASP A 48 -16.45 -5.95 -11.71
CA ASP A 48 -16.09 -6.56 -10.44
C ASP A 48 -15.03 -7.67 -10.56
N ASP A 49 -13.98 -7.40 -11.33
CA ASP A 49 -12.97 -8.38 -11.67
C ASP A 49 -11.62 -7.72 -12.00
N GLN A 50 -10.54 -8.47 -11.91
CA GLN A 50 -9.23 -8.05 -12.38
C GLN A 50 -9.23 -8.01 -13.90
N ARG A 51 -8.98 -6.81 -14.45
CA ARG A 51 -9.00 -6.57 -15.89
C ARG A 51 -7.76 -5.83 -16.33
N THR A 52 -7.35 -6.11 -17.56
CA THR A 52 -6.36 -5.31 -18.27
C THR A 52 -7.02 -4.03 -18.78
N PHE A 53 -6.36 -2.91 -18.53
CA PHE A 53 -6.65 -1.61 -19.07
C PHE A 53 -5.55 -1.26 -20.07
N GLU A 54 -5.94 -0.73 -21.22
CA GLU A 54 -5.01 -0.39 -22.31
C GLU A 54 -5.14 1.06 -22.75
N SER A 55 -4.04 1.66 -23.18
CA SER A 55 -4.04 2.96 -23.88
C SER A 55 -4.37 2.81 -25.37
N GLY A 56 -4.55 3.94 -26.05
CA GLY A 56 -4.39 3.99 -27.51
C GLY A 56 -2.92 3.81 -27.92
N ASP A 57 -2.67 3.67 -29.23
CA ASP A 57 -1.33 3.44 -29.80
C ASP A 57 -0.42 4.69 -29.77
N GLU A 58 -1.04 5.87 -29.65
CA GLU A 58 -0.38 7.16 -29.61
C GLU A 58 -0.68 7.85 -28.27
N LEU A 59 0.36 8.41 -27.66
CA LEU A 59 0.26 9.22 -26.45
C LEU A 59 0.79 10.63 -26.70
N TYR A 60 0.59 11.51 -25.74
CA TYR A 60 1.17 12.86 -25.74
C TYR A 60 2.21 12.98 -24.65
N CYS A 61 3.34 13.60 -24.99
CA CYS A 61 4.36 14.00 -24.05
C CYS A 61 4.55 15.52 -24.03
N LEU A 62 4.94 16.05 -22.87
CA LEU A 62 5.31 17.43 -22.61
C LEU A 62 6.81 17.49 -22.29
N GLY A 63 7.55 18.33 -23.01
CA GLY A 63 8.98 18.56 -22.76
C GLY A 63 9.21 19.37 -21.49
N LEU A 64 10.04 18.84 -20.58
CA LEU A 64 10.43 19.53 -19.35
C LEU A 64 11.83 20.10 -19.42
N ASP A 65 12.77 19.39 -20.05
CA ASP A 65 14.12 19.83 -20.39
C ASP A 65 14.77 18.81 -21.34
N GLU A 66 16.08 18.91 -21.57
CA GLU A 66 16.85 17.99 -22.41
C GLU A 66 16.97 16.57 -21.83
N HIS A 67 16.56 16.36 -20.58
CA HIS A 67 16.68 15.09 -19.86
C HIS A 67 15.33 14.52 -19.41
N ALA A 68 14.22 15.26 -19.48
CA ALA A 68 12.96 14.82 -18.91
C ALA A 68 11.73 15.18 -19.75
N VAL A 69 10.76 14.27 -19.73
CA VAL A 69 9.42 14.48 -20.30
C VAL A 69 8.34 13.98 -19.35
N SER A 70 7.18 14.64 -19.41
CA SER A 70 5.95 14.12 -18.82
C SER A 70 5.10 13.46 -19.90
N ILE A 71 4.54 12.28 -19.63
CA ILE A 71 3.69 11.53 -20.56
C ILE A 71 2.32 11.29 -19.92
N ASP A 72 1.28 11.66 -20.66
CA ASP A 72 -0.10 11.51 -20.24
C ASP A 72 -0.74 10.34 -20.99
N ALA A 73 -1.40 9.44 -20.26
CA ALA A 73 -2.17 8.36 -20.85
C ALA A 73 -3.55 8.22 -20.23
N THR A 74 -4.51 7.84 -21.07
CA THR A 74 -5.81 7.35 -20.62
C THR A 74 -5.88 5.87 -20.93
N LEU A 75 -6.29 5.06 -19.96
CA LEU A 75 -6.38 3.62 -20.10
C LEU A 75 -7.85 3.20 -20.01
N ARG A 76 -8.28 2.25 -20.84
CA ARG A 76 -9.65 1.69 -20.83
C ARG A 76 -9.64 0.22 -20.52
N CYS A 77 -10.55 -0.21 -19.64
CA CYS A 77 -10.82 -1.62 -19.43
C CYS A 77 -11.20 -2.28 -20.76
N THR A 78 -10.50 -3.36 -21.12
CA THR A 78 -10.72 -4.05 -22.39
C THR A 78 -12.13 -4.65 -22.51
N ALA A 79 -12.79 -4.93 -21.38
CA ALA A 79 -14.14 -5.50 -21.35
C ALA A 79 -15.24 -4.42 -21.33
N CYS A 80 -15.27 -3.55 -20.32
CA CYS A 80 -16.38 -2.59 -20.12
C CYS A 80 -16.09 -1.17 -20.61
N GLN A 81 -14.90 -0.90 -21.15
CA GLN A 81 -14.46 0.42 -21.63
C GLN A 81 -14.42 1.54 -20.58
N SER A 82 -14.62 1.22 -19.28
CA SER A 82 -14.41 2.17 -18.18
C SER A 82 -12.97 2.69 -18.19
N SER A 83 -12.79 4.00 -18.04
CA SER A 83 -11.50 4.67 -18.25
C SER A 83 -10.89 5.23 -16.98
N VAL A 84 -9.56 5.16 -16.90
CA VAL A 84 -8.73 5.78 -15.86
C VAL A 84 -7.66 6.65 -16.51
N ALA A 85 -7.05 7.54 -15.73
CA ALA A 85 -5.95 8.38 -16.19
C ALA A 85 -4.66 8.03 -15.47
N THR A 86 -3.54 8.11 -16.18
CA THR A 86 -2.21 7.80 -15.67
C THR A 86 -1.19 8.80 -16.22
N TRP A 87 -0.22 9.16 -15.40
CA TRP A 87 0.85 10.11 -15.73
C TRP A 87 2.20 9.50 -15.40
N PHE A 88 3.16 9.73 -16.28
CA PHE A 88 4.53 9.26 -16.14
C PHE A 88 5.47 10.47 -16.24
N LEU A 89 6.37 10.61 -15.28
CA LEU A 89 7.56 11.44 -15.41
C LEU A 89 8.70 10.51 -15.79
N VAL A 90 9.26 10.72 -16.98
CA VAL A 90 10.35 9.93 -17.51
C VAL A 90 11.57 10.82 -17.61
N ALA A 91 12.67 10.35 -17.02
CA ALA A 91 13.96 11.02 -17.13
C ALA A 91 14.97 10.13 -17.86
N SER A 92 15.96 10.78 -18.45
CA SER A 92 17.09 10.22 -19.14
C SER A 92 18.38 10.70 -18.48
N LYS A 93 19.40 9.84 -18.48
CA LYS A 93 20.73 10.24 -18.02
C LYS A 93 21.42 11.17 -19.03
N ASP A 94 21.21 10.90 -20.32
CA ASP A 94 21.73 11.67 -21.44
C ASP A 94 20.59 12.48 -22.09
N ASP A 95 20.82 13.14 -23.22
CA ASP A 95 19.75 13.82 -23.96
C ASP A 95 18.59 12.86 -24.30
N ILE A 96 17.40 13.17 -23.81
CA ILE A 96 16.17 12.37 -23.96
C ILE A 96 15.66 12.35 -25.41
N SER A 97 16.12 13.28 -26.25
CA SER A 97 15.88 13.32 -27.69
C SER A 97 16.91 12.53 -28.49
N GLY A 98 17.90 11.92 -27.83
CA GLY A 98 18.91 11.09 -28.46
C GLY A 98 18.34 9.89 -29.23
N PHE A 99 19.19 9.23 -30.02
CA PHE A 99 18.78 8.08 -30.82
C PHE A 99 18.29 6.91 -29.97
N ALA A 100 18.94 6.63 -28.84
CA ALA A 100 18.59 5.53 -27.93
C ALA A 100 18.90 5.90 -26.47
N PRO A 101 18.21 6.91 -25.91
CA PRO A 101 18.45 7.36 -24.55
C PRO A 101 18.17 6.25 -23.55
N GLU A 102 18.97 6.23 -22.50
CA GLU A 102 18.72 5.40 -21.32
C GLU A 102 17.72 6.14 -20.42
N VAL A 103 16.47 5.68 -20.44
CA VAL A 103 15.34 6.31 -19.75
C VAL A 103 14.87 5.48 -18.57
N ARG A 104 14.33 6.15 -17.56
CA ARG A 104 13.70 5.54 -16.37
C ARG A 104 12.44 6.30 -16.00
N ILE A 105 11.51 5.61 -15.35
CA ILE A 105 10.35 6.25 -14.74
C ILE A 105 10.80 6.82 -13.40
N GLU A 106 10.78 8.15 -13.27
CA GLU A 106 11.04 8.82 -11.99
C GLU A 106 9.78 8.90 -11.15
N ARG A 107 8.64 9.15 -11.79
CA ARG A 107 7.36 9.23 -11.10
C ARG A 107 6.26 8.62 -11.94
N TYR A 108 5.36 7.93 -11.25
CA TYR A 108 4.16 7.39 -11.84
C TYR A 108 2.97 7.74 -10.95
N THR A 109 1.87 8.18 -11.56
CA THR A 109 0.68 8.56 -10.82
C THR A 109 -0.57 8.10 -11.57
N GLU A 110 -1.56 7.65 -10.81
CA GLU A 110 -2.82 7.12 -11.33
C GLU A 110 -3.98 7.93 -10.74
N ASN A 111 -4.98 8.17 -11.56
CA ASN A 111 -6.30 8.60 -11.11
C ASN A 111 -7.33 7.54 -11.52
N LEU A 112 -7.53 6.57 -10.62
CA LEU A 112 -8.46 5.46 -10.80
C LEU A 112 -9.92 5.83 -10.52
N ARG A 113 -10.15 7.02 -9.92
CA ARG A 113 -11.46 7.50 -9.48
C ARG A 113 -12.26 6.41 -8.72
N ASP A 114 -13.56 6.40 -8.94
CA ASP A 114 -14.54 5.39 -8.53
C ASP A 114 -14.70 4.27 -9.56
N ARG A 115 -13.72 4.08 -10.46
CA ARG A 115 -13.83 3.17 -11.62
C ARG A 115 -12.97 1.92 -11.50
N ALA A 116 -11.82 2.04 -10.84
CA ALA A 116 -10.91 0.94 -10.66
C ALA A 116 -10.14 1.01 -9.32
N GLU A 117 -9.49 -0.08 -8.95
CA GLU A 117 -8.61 -0.17 -7.79
C GLU A 117 -7.33 -0.93 -8.15
N ARG A 118 -6.24 -0.67 -7.43
CA ARG A 118 -4.99 -1.41 -7.63
C ARG A 118 -5.18 -2.88 -7.23
N ILE A 119 -4.54 -3.78 -7.98
CA ILE A 119 -4.46 -5.21 -7.65
C ILE A 119 -3.54 -5.40 -6.43
N GLY A 120 -3.85 -6.39 -5.60
CA GLY A 120 -3.13 -6.61 -4.33
C GLY A 120 -3.72 -5.84 -3.15
N LYS A 121 -5.01 -5.49 -3.23
CA LYS A 121 -5.77 -4.92 -2.11
C LYS A 121 -5.52 -5.75 -0.85
N ALA A 122 -5.04 -5.12 0.22
CA ALA A 122 -5.11 -5.74 1.54
C ALA A 122 -6.59 -5.99 1.84
N PRO A 123 -7.04 -7.25 1.97
CA PRO A 123 -8.44 -7.52 2.25
C PRO A 123 -8.80 -7.01 3.65
N GLY A 124 -10.07 -6.64 3.83
CA GLY A 124 -10.64 -6.31 5.14
C GLY A 124 -10.76 -4.83 5.46
N GLN A 125 -11.13 -4.55 6.71
CA GLN A 125 -11.58 -3.23 7.19
C GLN A 125 -10.56 -2.08 7.06
N PHE A 126 -9.28 -2.40 6.85
CA PHE A 126 -8.20 -1.41 6.74
C PHE A 126 -7.75 -1.13 5.30
N ALA A 127 -8.43 -1.69 4.30
CA ALA A 127 -8.06 -1.54 2.89
C ALA A 127 -7.89 -0.07 2.46
N ASP A 128 -8.76 0.83 2.95
CA ASP A 128 -8.66 2.27 2.65
C ASP A 128 -7.40 2.90 3.26
N LEU A 129 -7.08 2.60 4.52
CA LEU A 129 -5.88 3.12 5.17
C LEU A 129 -4.61 2.60 4.49
N VAL A 130 -4.57 1.33 4.09
CA VAL A 130 -3.44 0.76 3.32
C VAL A 130 -3.29 1.47 1.98
N LYS A 131 -4.41 1.73 1.29
CA LYS A 131 -4.40 2.49 0.03
C LYS A 131 -3.85 3.90 0.23
N ARG A 132 -4.30 4.61 1.26
CA ARG A 132 -3.81 5.97 1.58
C ARG A 132 -2.33 5.97 1.97
N ALA A 133 -1.88 4.94 2.71
CA ALA A 133 -0.47 4.73 3.03
C ALA A 133 0.38 4.59 1.76
N GLN A 134 -0.06 3.74 0.83
CA GLN A 134 0.64 3.52 -0.44
C GLN A 134 0.66 4.78 -1.31
N VAL A 135 -0.44 5.54 -1.36
CA VAL A 135 -0.49 6.82 -2.10
C VAL A 135 0.51 7.83 -1.54
N ALA A 136 0.60 7.95 -0.21
CA ALA A 136 1.58 8.84 0.42
C ALA A 136 3.03 8.38 0.15
N TYR A 137 3.28 7.08 0.23
CA TYR A 137 4.60 6.50 -0.08
C TYR A 137 5.02 6.77 -1.54
N ASP A 138 4.10 6.54 -2.50
CA ASP A 138 4.36 6.80 -3.92
C ASP A 138 4.56 8.30 -4.22
N ALA A 139 4.05 9.18 -3.36
CA ALA A 139 4.24 10.62 -3.42
C ALA A 139 5.50 11.09 -2.67
N GLU A 140 6.36 10.17 -2.24
CA GLU A 140 7.59 10.43 -1.46
C GLU A 140 7.33 11.07 -0.09
N LEU A 141 6.12 10.89 0.46
CA LEU A 141 5.73 11.33 1.80
C LEU A 141 5.81 10.14 2.77
N GLY A 142 7.02 9.75 3.15
CA GLY A 142 7.30 8.63 4.05
C GLY A 142 6.72 8.80 5.46
N ALA A 143 6.83 9.98 6.06
CA ALA A 143 6.21 10.26 7.36
C ALA A 143 4.67 10.16 7.25
N GLY A 144 4.10 10.77 6.21
CA GLY A 144 2.67 10.71 5.91
C GLY A 144 2.17 9.28 5.66
N ALA A 145 2.93 8.46 4.95
CA ALA A 145 2.63 7.06 4.72
C ALA A 145 2.60 6.25 6.03
N THR A 146 3.54 6.55 6.92
CA THR A 146 3.70 5.87 8.22
C THR A 146 2.55 6.19 9.19
N VAL A 147 1.98 7.40 9.13
CA VAL A 147 0.78 7.78 9.92
C VAL A 147 -0.36 6.78 9.72
N TYR A 148 -0.61 6.35 8.49
CA TYR A 148 -1.65 5.38 8.19
C TYR A 148 -1.33 3.99 8.75
N LEU A 149 -0.07 3.57 8.72
CA LEU A 149 0.35 2.29 9.31
C LEU A 149 0.16 2.29 10.83
N ARG A 150 0.51 3.40 11.50
CA ARG A 150 0.26 3.58 12.94
C ARG A 150 -1.22 3.56 13.24
N TRP A 151 -2.04 4.24 12.44
CA TRP A 151 -3.50 4.21 12.60
C TRP A 151 -4.02 2.77 12.57
N ILE A 152 -3.65 1.98 11.57
CA ILE A 152 -4.09 0.58 11.43
C ILE A 152 -3.72 -0.22 12.68
N LEU A 153 -2.46 -0.16 13.11
CA LEU A 153 -1.97 -0.87 14.29
C LEU A 153 -2.72 -0.45 15.56
N GLU A 154 -2.95 0.85 15.74
CA GLU A 154 -3.71 1.36 16.88
C GLU A 154 -5.16 0.88 16.85
N SER A 155 -5.82 1.00 15.69
CA SER A 155 -7.23 0.63 15.54
C SER A 155 -7.49 -0.85 15.76
N ILE A 156 -6.66 -1.74 15.22
CA ILE A 156 -6.85 -3.18 15.43
C ILE A 156 -6.62 -3.56 16.90
N THR A 157 -5.63 -2.94 17.55
CA THR A 157 -5.34 -3.18 18.98
C THR A 157 -6.52 -2.73 19.84
N TYR A 158 -7.09 -1.55 19.58
CA TYR A 158 -8.26 -1.07 20.32
C TYR A 158 -9.49 -1.96 20.11
N GLN A 159 -9.73 -2.44 18.89
CA GLN A 159 -10.85 -3.35 18.63
C GLN A 159 -10.70 -4.68 19.35
N VAL A 160 -9.50 -5.28 19.34
CA VAL A 160 -9.26 -6.52 20.09
C VAL A 160 -9.44 -6.29 21.59
N ALA A 161 -8.97 -5.15 22.11
CA ALA A 161 -9.18 -4.80 23.51
C ALA A 161 -10.67 -4.73 23.86
N GLU A 162 -11.48 -4.08 23.02
CA GLU A 162 -12.93 -3.98 23.21
C GLU A 162 -13.61 -5.35 23.18
N ILE A 163 -13.29 -6.19 22.18
CA ILE A 163 -13.85 -7.54 22.04
C ILE A 163 -13.48 -8.44 23.23
N ALA A 164 -12.24 -8.35 23.72
CA ALA A 164 -11.75 -9.13 24.85
C ALA A 164 -12.13 -8.54 26.22
N GLY A 165 -12.79 -7.38 26.26
CA GLY A 165 -13.10 -6.69 27.52
C GLY A 165 -11.87 -6.14 28.26
N ILE A 166 -10.75 -5.95 27.56
CA ILE A 166 -9.51 -5.43 28.11
C ILE A 166 -9.66 -3.91 28.33
N PRO A 167 -9.43 -3.39 29.55
CA PRO A 167 -9.60 -1.97 29.84
C PRO A 167 -8.66 -1.08 29.01
N THR A 168 -9.26 -0.15 28.26
CA THR A 168 -8.54 0.90 27.51
C THR A 168 -8.31 2.18 28.32
N THR A 169 -8.83 2.22 29.55
CA THR A 169 -8.65 3.32 30.52
C THR A 169 -7.89 2.84 31.76
N GLY A 170 -7.11 3.75 32.35
CA GLY A 170 -6.38 3.52 33.59
C GLY A 170 -7.26 3.72 34.84
N LYS A 171 -6.65 3.52 36.02
CA LYS A 171 -7.32 3.61 37.33
C LYS A 171 -8.05 4.93 37.59
N ASN A 172 -7.65 6.02 36.93
CA ASN A 172 -8.25 7.36 37.07
C ASN A 172 -9.13 7.75 35.88
N ASN A 173 -9.65 6.77 35.13
CA ASN A 173 -10.42 6.98 33.90
C ASN A 173 -9.68 7.73 32.76
N GLY A 174 -8.36 7.90 32.90
CA GLY A 174 -7.49 8.47 31.86
C GLY A 174 -7.12 7.43 30.80
N ARG A 175 -6.84 7.87 29.57
CA ARG A 175 -6.38 6.99 28.49
C ARG A 175 -5.02 6.40 28.83
N VAL A 176 -4.88 5.07 28.74
CA VAL A 176 -3.57 4.43 28.93
C VAL A 176 -2.64 4.74 27.74
N PRO A 177 -1.31 4.84 27.95
CA PRO A 177 -0.36 4.88 26.85
C PRO A 177 -0.61 3.72 25.88
N PHE A 178 -0.56 3.99 24.58
CA PHE A 178 -0.85 2.96 23.59
C PHE A 178 0.08 1.74 23.70
N ARG A 179 1.35 1.98 24.04
CA ARG A 179 2.32 0.91 24.30
C ARG A 179 1.81 -0.07 25.35
N ASP A 180 1.34 0.42 26.47
CA ASP A 180 0.86 -0.40 27.59
C ASP A 180 -0.41 -1.18 27.20
N LEU A 181 -1.28 -0.56 26.40
CA LEU A 181 -2.45 -1.26 25.86
C LEU A 181 -2.05 -2.37 24.91
N LEU A 182 -1.15 -2.09 23.97
CA LEU A 182 -0.63 -3.07 23.03
C LEU A 182 0.02 -4.24 23.76
N GLU A 183 0.77 -3.97 24.84
CA GLU A 183 1.36 -4.98 25.72
C GLU A 183 0.30 -5.92 26.28
N ARG A 184 -0.71 -5.38 26.97
CA ARG A 184 -1.81 -6.17 27.56
C ARG A 184 -2.59 -6.97 26.54
N VAL A 185 -2.98 -6.33 25.44
CA VAL A 185 -3.75 -6.97 24.37
C VAL A 185 -2.96 -8.12 23.76
N ASN A 186 -1.66 -7.93 23.54
CA ASN A 186 -0.83 -8.98 22.96
C ASN A 186 -0.53 -10.12 23.95
N GLU A 187 -0.40 -9.85 25.24
CA GLU A 187 -0.26 -10.91 26.26
C GLU A 187 -1.47 -11.83 26.31
N GLU A 188 -2.68 -11.28 26.19
CA GLU A 188 -3.92 -12.03 26.29
C GLU A 188 -4.36 -12.67 24.97
N ARG A 189 -4.25 -11.93 23.85
CA ARG A 189 -4.79 -12.34 22.54
C ARG A 189 -3.74 -12.64 21.48
N ARG A 190 -2.44 -12.50 21.80
CA ARG A 190 -1.30 -12.84 20.92
C ARG A 190 -1.42 -12.26 19.50
N ILE A 191 -1.85 -11.00 19.40
CA ILE A 191 -2.11 -10.34 18.12
C ILE A 191 -0.86 -10.09 17.27
N ILE A 192 0.34 -10.16 17.87
CA ILE A 192 1.61 -9.98 17.17
C ILE A 192 2.11 -11.35 16.70
N PRO A 193 2.32 -11.55 15.38
CA PRO A 193 2.82 -12.81 14.84
C PRO A 193 4.07 -13.30 15.55
N GLN A 194 4.10 -14.60 15.86
CA GLN A 194 5.17 -15.26 16.63
C GLN A 194 6.57 -15.01 16.05
N ARG A 195 6.67 -14.86 14.73
CA ARG A 195 7.93 -14.63 14.02
C ARG A 195 8.63 -13.32 14.42
N PHE A 196 7.89 -12.36 14.95
CA PHE A 196 8.46 -11.12 15.47
C PHE A 196 7.84 -10.70 16.82
N SER A 197 7.25 -11.62 17.57
CA SER A 197 6.65 -11.33 18.89
C SER A 197 7.67 -10.74 19.87
N SER A 198 8.93 -11.18 19.83
CA SER A 198 10.04 -10.60 20.60
C SER A 198 10.40 -9.15 20.20
N ASN A 199 9.94 -8.70 19.04
CA ASN A 199 10.15 -7.36 18.49
C ASN A 199 8.83 -6.60 18.30
N GLY A 200 7.71 -7.09 18.84
CA GLY A 200 6.38 -6.53 18.60
C GLY A 200 6.28 -5.03 18.92
N TYR A 201 6.89 -4.62 20.04
CA TYR A 201 6.93 -3.22 20.47
C TYR A 201 7.91 -2.37 19.67
N LYS A 202 8.92 -2.98 19.05
CA LYS A 202 9.84 -2.25 18.17
C LYS A 202 9.08 -1.69 16.97
N LEU A 203 8.10 -2.43 16.43
CA LEU A 203 7.24 -1.90 15.35
C LEU A 203 6.54 -0.61 15.78
N PHE A 204 5.92 -0.59 16.96
CA PHE A 204 5.27 0.63 17.46
C PHE A 204 6.27 1.79 17.67
N GLY A 205 7.45 1.49 18.22
CA GLY A 205 8.53 2.47 18.38
C GLY A 205 8.98 3.07 17.05
N GLU A 206 9.27 2.21 16.07
CA GLU A 206 9.68 2.60 14.71
C GLU A 206 8.64 3.51 14.04
N LEU A 207 7.36 3.14 14.11
CA LEU A 207 6.27 3.95 13.56
C LEU A 207 6.16 5.31 14.30
N SER A 208 6.32 5.30 15.63
CA SER A 208 6.19 6.50 16.45
C SER A 208 7.35 7.49 16.22
N GLU A 209 8.59 7.01 16.16
CA GLU A 209 9.76 7.84 15.90
C GLU A 209 9.65 8.60 14.57
N ILE A 210 9.19 7.91 13.52
CA ILE A 210 8.96 8.53 12.21
C ILE A 210 7.91 9.63 12.28
N ILE A 211 6.76 9.35 12.94
CA ILE A 211 5.62 10.29 12.98
C ILE A 211 5.91 11.52 13.86
N HIS A 212 6.73 11.38 14.89
CA HIS A 212 7.11 12.50 15.76
C HIS A 212 8.22 13.39 15.18
N GLY A 213 8.62 13.17 13.92
CA GLY A 213 9.58 14.02 13.21
C GLY A 213 11.03 13.74 13.59
N ASN A 214 11.32 12.62 14.26
CA ASN A 214 12.69 12.22 14.62
C ASN A 214 13.39 11.47 13.46
N SER A 215 12.80 11.45 12.27
CA SER A 215 13.30 10.75 11.10
C SER A 215 13.17 11.63 9.85
N THR A 216 14.09 11.46 8.89
CA THR A 216 13.98 12.14 7.59
C THR A 216 13.02 11.38 6.67
N GLU A 217 12.52 12.03 5.62
CA GLU A 217 11.63 11.38 4.64
C GLU A 217 12.32 10.18 3.96
N GLU A 218 13.63 10.27 3.67
CA GLU A 218 14.37 9.16 3.06
C GLU A 218 14.41 7.93 3.97
N VAL A 219 14.61 8.14 5.28
CA VAL A 219 14.60 7.05 6.26
C VAL A 219 13.19 6.48 6.41
N ALA A 220 12.18 7.34 6.45
CA ALA A 220 10.78 6.92 6.54
C ALA A 220 10.35 6.08 5.31
N LEU A 221 10.68 6.53 4.10
CA LEU A 221 10.42 5.80 2.85
C LEU A 221 11.14 4.44 2.83
N LYS A 222 12.40 4.38 3.29
CA LYS A 222 13.15 3.12 3.39
C LYS A 222 12.49 2.12 4.34
N LYS A 223 11.95 2.59 5.47
CA LYS A 223 11.30 1.75 6.49
C LYS A 223 9.85 1.38 6.14
N PHE A 224 9.17 2.15 5.27
CA PHE A 224 7.75 1.98 4.97
C PHE A 224 7.36 0.56 4.56
N LYS A 225 8.00 -0.03 3.53
CA LYS A 225 7.64 -1.36 3.02
C LYS A 225 7.78 -2.46 4.09
N PRO A 226 8.91 -2.55 4.83
CA PRO A 226 9.01 -3.45 5.98
C PRO A 226 7.93 -3.22 7.05
N CYS A 227 7.68 -1.97 7.44
CA CYS A 227 6.65 -1.64 8.43
C CYS A 227 5.25 -2.04 7.97
N LEU A 228 4.91 -1.80 6.70
CA LEU A 228 3.64 -2.19 6.10
C LEU A 228 3.43 -3.70 6.20
N GLN A 229 4.43 -4.50 5.86
CA GLN A 229 4.34 -5.96 5.95
C GLN A 229 4.11 -6.44 7.40
N LEU A 230 4.80 -5.84 8.37
CA LEU A 230 4.61 -6.20 9.78
C LEU A 230 3.22 -5.80 10.30
N VAL A 231 2.72 -4.61 9.92
CA VAL A 231 1.37 -4.16 10.29
C VAL A 231 0.29 -5.06 9.65
N LEU A 232 0.45 -5.42 8.37
CA LEU A 232 -0.46 -6.38 7.72
C LEU A 232 -0.41 -7.75 8.40
N GLY A 233 0.77 -8.20 8.82
CA GLY A 233 0.92 -9.43 9.60
C GLY A 233 0.12 -9.43 10.90
N VAL A 234 0.07 -8.30 11.64
CA VAL A 234 -0.79 -8.16 12.83
C VAL A 234 -2.27 -8.26 12.47
N VAL A 235 -2.70 -7.60 11.38
CA VAL A 235 -4.10 -7.67 10.92
C VAL A 235 -4.48 -9.10 10.53
N GLU A 236 -3.61 -9.81 9.82
CA GLU A 236 -3.81 -11.20 9.43
C GLU A 236 -3.86 -12.15 10.63
N GLU A 237 -2.99 -11.95 11.63
CA GLU A 237 -2.99 -12.73 12.88
C GLU A 237 -4.33 -12.62 13.60
N VAL A 238 -4.83 -11.39 13.78
CA VAL A 238 -6.12 -11.14 14.44
C VAL A 238 -7.28 -11.72 13.65
N ASN A 239 -7.28 -11.55 12.33
CA ASN A 239 -8.33 -12.13 11.48
C ASN A 239 -8.34 -13.67 11.59
N ARG A 240 -7.16 -14.29 11.63
CA ARG A 240 -7.03 -15.73 11.78
C ARG A 240 -7.49 -16.22 13.16
N ASP A 241 -7.10 -15.52 14.23
CA ASP A 241 -7.58 -15.81 15.59
C ASP A 241 -9.11 -15.78 15.66
N ASN A 242 -9.74 -14.75 15.09
CA ASN A 242 -11.20 -14.62 15.04
C ASN A 242 -11.87 -15.76 14.27
N VAL A 243 -11.29 -16.19 13.14
CA VAL A 243 -11.81 -17.34 12.36
C VAL A 243 -11.70 -18.63 13.18
N PHE A 244 -10.60 -18.86 13.88
CA PHE A 244 -10.42 -20.04 14.72
C PHE A 244 -11.34 -20.02 15.94
N ALA A 245 -11.47 -18.89 16.62
CA ALA A 245 -12.40 -18.73 17.74
C ALA A 245 -13.84 -19.07 17.32
N LYS A 246 -14.27 -18.57 16.16
CA LYS A 246 -15.60 -18.91 15.60
C LYS A 246 -15.75 -20.39 15.30
N ALA A 247 -14.73 -21.03 14.72
CA ALA A 247 -14.76 -22.46 14.42
C ALA A 247 -14.80 -23.32 15.71
N ILE A 248 -14.06 -22.93 16.75
CA ILE A 248 -14.07 -23.58 18.08
C ILE A 248 -15.47 -23.49 18.70
N ASP A 249 -16.10 -22.31 18.65
CA ASP A 249 -17.47 -22.10 19.12
C ASP A 249 -18.49 -22.92 18.32
N GLU A 250 -18.39 -22.94 16.99
CA GLU A 250 -19.27 -23.72 16.11
C GLU A 250 -19.15 -25.24 16.36
N LEU A 251 -17.97 -25.70 16.78
CA LEU A 251 -17.73 -27.08 17.19
C LEU A 251 -18.14 -27.36 18.65
N GLY A 252 -18.57 -26.35 19.40
CA GLY A 252 -18.98 -26.46 20.80
C GLY A 252 -17.82 -26.68 21.78
N TRP A 253 -16.58 -26.46 21.35
CA TRP A 253 -15.39 -26.66 22.20
C TRP A 253 -15.17 -25.51 23.21
N GLY A 254 -15.96 -24.43 23.12
CA GLY A 254 -15.87 -23.24 23.97
C GLY A 254 -16.38 -23.41 25.40
N SER A 255 -16.97 -24.56 25.75
CA SER A 255 -17.53 -24.80 27.08
C SER A 255 -17.53 -26.27 27.48
N ASP A 256 -16.39 -26.76 27.96
CA ASP A 256 -16.25 -27.97 28.78
C ASP A 256 -15.04 -27.82 29.71
N ASN A 257 -15.15 -26.96 30.73
CA ASN A 257 -14.26 -27.00 31.91
C ASN A 257 -14.75 -26.11 33.07
N ILE A 258 -16.05 -26.15 33.41
CA ILE A 258 -16.54 -25.51 34.64
C ILE A 258 -17.25 -26.48 35.61
N ASP A 259 -17.57 -27.73 35.23
CA ASP A 259 -18.33 -28.63 36.13
C ASP A 259 -17.67 -29.97 36.53
N GLU A 260 -16.38 -30.23 36.24
CA GLU A 260 -15.70 -31.47 36.71
C GLU A 260 -14.79 -31.32 37.95
N ILE A 261 -14.90 -30.22 38.71
CA ILE A 261 -14.30 -30.11 40.07
C ILE A 261 -15.37 -29.81 41.14
N ALA A 262 -16.64 -30.03 40.82
CA ALA A 262 -17.74 -29.99 41.78
C ALA A 262 -18.42 -31.36 41.88
N GLY A 263 -17.62 -32.42 42.10
CA GLY A 263 -18.14 -33.78 42.18
C GLY A 263 -17.11 -34.78 42.68
N ASP A 264 -16.61 -34.57 43.90
CA ASP A 264 -16.33 -35.68 44.83
C ASP A 264 -16.04 -35.12 46.23
N ALA A 265 -17.14 -34.88 46.95
CA ALA A 265 -17.16 -34.86 48.41
C ALA A 265 -18.25 -35.82 48.86
N SER A 266 -17.85 -37.07 49.10
CA SER A 266 -18.51 -37.99 50.04
C SER A 266 -17.55 -39.10 50.45
#